data_AF-A0AA42BCX6-F1
#
_entry.id   AF-A0AA42BCX6-F1
#
_cell.length_a   1.000
_cell.length_b   1.000
_cell.length_c   1.000
_cell.angle_alpha   90.00
_cell.angle_beta   90.00
_cell.angle_gamma   90.00
#
_symmetry.space_group_name_H-M   'P 1'
#
loop_
_entity.id
_entity.type
_entity.pdbx_description
1 polymer ?
#
loop_
_entity_poly.entity_id
_entity_poly.type
_entity_poly.pdbx_seq_one_letter_code
_entity_poly.pdbx_strand_id
1 'polypeptide(L)'
;MADPQQIQRLLIEIGEDVACRHYHEPRAGVDFNLLAGLGLLTPINTRIPPCEAHGCPLLGQCEHEADFAPDSNTRTPRSNRKFRRAPKGADVAADAALLDRLASEHRLAALVAGALRGGKASVFTLAQALLEADLAQVEAGGETAPAVRRRELGAFLRLVEALGWVQFEDGGLTLRALRLPEPLMPPAGPSETA
;
A
#
# COMPACT_ATOMS: atom_id res chain seq x y z
N MET A 1 11.28 -1.69 6.38
CA MET A 1 10.98 -1.46 4.94
C MET A 1 9.85 -2.38 4.56
N ALA A 2 9.08 -2.12 3.51
CA ALA A 2 7.99 -3.01 3.07
C ALA A 2 8.52 -4.30 2.42
N ASP A 3 9.29 -5.09 3.19
CA ASP A 3 9.74 -6.43 2.87
C ASP A 3 8.55 -7.41 2.99
N PRO A 4 8.33 -8.32 2.02
CA PRO A 4 7.28 -9.34 2.10
C PRO A 4 7.26 -10.10 3.42
N GLN A 5 8.43 -10.45 3.98
CA GLN A 5 8.48 -11.15 5.26
C GLN A 5 8.08 -10.23 6.43
N GLN A 6 8.43 -8.95 6.36
CA GLN A 6 8.00 -7.95 7.35
C GLN A 6 6.47 -7.74 7.31
N ILE A 7 5.88 -7.71 6.11
CA ILE A 7 4.42 -7.66 5.94
C ILE A 7 3.76 -8.94 6.48
N GLN A 8 4.29 -10.13 6.16
CA GLN A 8 3.78 -11.39 6.68
C GLN A 8 3.82 -11.42 8.21
N ARG A 9 4.97 -11.10 8.82
CA ARG A 9 5.12 -11.05 10.29
C ARG A 9 4.12 -10.09 10.93
N LEU A 10 3.92 -8.91 10.34
CA LEU A 10 2.93 -7.95 10.81
C LEU A 10 1.51 -8.52 10.74
N LEU A 11 1.14 -9.19 9.65
CA LEU A 11 -0.19 -9.81 9.51
C LEU A 11 -0.41 -10.98 10.48
N ILE A 12 0.65 -11.72 10.82
CA ILE A 12 0.62 -12.73 11.88
C ILE A 12 0.42 -12.06 13.25
N GLU A 13 1.19 -11.01 13.55
CA GLU A 13 1.11 -10.26 14.82
C GLU A 13 -0.28 -9.65 15.05
N ILE A 14 -0.88 -9.08 14.01
CA ILE A 14 -2.24 -8.51 14.09
C ILE A 14 -3.28 -9.58 14.44
N GLY A 15 -3.15 -10.78 13.86
CA GLY A 15 -4.11 -11.86 14.08
C GLY A 15 -5.55 -11.45 13.76
N GLU A 16 -6.47 -11.75 14.69
CA GLU A 16 -7.89 -11.38 14.60
C GLU A 16 -8.22 -10.08 15.35
N ASP A 17 -7.21 -9.41 15.93
CA ASP A 17 -7.40 -8.21 16.74
C ASP A 17 -7.43 -6.92 15.88
N VAL A 18 -7.63 -5.80 16.54
CA VAL A 18 -7.64 -4.46 15.93
C VAL A 18 -6.22 -3.93 15.81
N ALA A 19 -5.78 -3.77 14.57
CA ALA A 19 -4.51 -3.15 14.25
C ALA A 19 -4.65 -1.61 14.26
N CYS A 20 -3.95 -0.94 15.17
CA CYS A 20 -3.86 0.52 15.18
C CYS A 20 -2.64 1.00 14.39
N ARG A 21 -2.86 1.86 13.39
CA ARG A 21 -1.76 2.38 12.55
C ARG A 21 -0.70 3.14 13.34
N HIS A 22 -1.10 3.85 14.40
CA HIS A 22 -0.19 4.65 15.23
C HIS A 22 0.79 3.79 16.02
N TYR A 23 0.41 2.55 16.33
CA TYR A 23 1.30 1.58 16.96
C TYR A 23 2.13 0.80 15.92
N HIS A 24 1.47 0.26 14.88
CA HIS A 24 2.14 -0.66 13.97
C HIS A 24 2.97 0.00 12.87
N GLU A 25 2.52 1.12 12.26
CA GLU A 25 3.25 1.72 11.13
C GLU A 25 4.67 2.17 11.53
N PRO A 26 4.90 2.87 12.66
CA PRO A 26 6.26 3.27 13.06
C PRO A 26 7.18 2.07 13.35
N ARG A 27 6.63 0.99 13.90
CA ARG A 27 7.36 -0.23 14.27
C ARG A 27 7.72 -1.09 13.06
N ALA A 28 6.75 -1.29 12.16
CA ALA A 28 6.91 -2.16 10.99
C ALA A 28 7.47 -1.43 9.77
N GLY A 29 7.33 -0.09 9.71
CA GLY A 29 7.66 0.68 8.51
C GLY A 29 6.85 0.25 7.28
N VAL A 30 5.61 -0.21 7.50
CA VAL A 30 4.65 -0.65 6.47
C VAL A 30 3.45 0.30 6.50
N ASP A 31 3.04 0.77 5.33
CA ASP A 31 1.90 1.68 5.20
C ASP A 31 0.56 0.91 5.20
N PHE A 32 -0.34 1.25 6.12
CA PHE A 32 -1.60 0.53 6.26
C PHE A 32 -2.61 0.85 5.16
N ASN A 33 -2.51 2.02 4.51
CA ASN A 33 -3.37 2.31 3.38
C ASN A 33 -2.97 1.44 2.18
N LEU A 34 -1.67 1.20 1.98
CA LEU A 34 -1.20 0.23 0.99
C LEU A 34 -1.74 -1.18 1.31
N LEU A 35 -1.64 -1.64 2.56
CA LEU A 35 -2.17 -2.96 2.94
C LEU A 35 -3.69 -3.06 2.73
N ALA A 36 -4.43 -1.97 2.98
CA ALA A 36 -5.85 -1.91 2.68
C ALA A 36 -6.14 -1.91 1.17
N GLY A 37 -5.34 -1.19 0.36
CA GLY A 37 -5.43 -1.19 -1.10
C GLY A 37 -5.14 -2.55 -1.73
N LEU A 38 -4.23 -3.32 -1.14
CA LEU A 38 -3.98 -4.73 -1.48
C LEU A 38 -5.07 -5.69 -0.96
N GLY A 39 -6.04 -5.20 -0.19
CA GLY A 39 -7.10 -6.00 0.41
C GLY A 39 -6.63 -6.88 1.58
N LEU A 40 -5.46 -6.61 2.16
CA LEU A 40 -4.90 -7.36 3.29
C LEU A 40 -5.45 -6.89 4.64
N LEU A 41 -5.84 -5.62 4.71
CA LEU A 41 -6.49 -5.01 5.86
C LEU A 41 -7.83 -4.39 5.46
N THR A 42 -8.79 -4.37 6.38
CA THR A 42 -10.06 -3.66 6.23
C THR A 42 -10.12 -2.53 7.23
N PRO A 43 -10.26 -1.26 6.80
CA PRO A 43 -10.39 -0.14 7.73
C PRO A 43 -11.70 -0.23 8.51
N ILE A 44 -11.62 0.06 9.81
CA ILE A 44 -12.79 0.22 10.68
C ILE A 44 -13.20 1.68 10.59
N ASN A 45 -14.27 1.96 9.82
CA ASN A 45 -14.74 3.33 9.59
C ASN A 45 -15.98 3.68 10.42
N THR A 46 -16.68 2.68 10.94
CA THR A 46 -17.85 2.84 11.81
C THR A 46 -17.59 2.15 13.14
N ARG A 47 -18.14 2.71 14.23
CA ARG A 47 -17.98 2.18 15.60
C ARG A 47 -16.51 1.84 15.90
N ILE A 48 -15.64 2.81 15.68
CA ILE A 48 -14.20 2.65 15.85
C ILE A 48 -13.93 2.39 17.34
N PRO A 49 -13.33 1.24 17.71
CA PRO A 49 -13.18 0.88 19.11
C PRO A 49 -12.17 1.80 19.82
N PRO A 50 -12.40 2.13 21.10
CA PRO A 50 -11.42 2.84 21.92
C PRO A 50 -10.16 1.97 22.14
N CYS A 51 -9.05 2.60 22.55
CA CYS A 51 -7.76 1.90 22.73
C CYS A 51 -7.81 0.77 23.77
N GLU A 52 -8.58 0.95 24.85
CA GLU A 52 -8.78 -0.06 25.89
C GLU A 52 -9.52 -1.31 25.37
N ALA A 53 -10.42 -1.16 24.39
CA ALA A 53 -11.28 -2.24 23.92
C ALA A 53 -10.55 -3.28 23.05
N HIS A 54 -9.30 -3.02 22.66
CA HIS A 54 -8.48 -3.92 21.85
C HIS A 54 -7.07 -4.11 22.43
N GLY A 55 -6.90 -3.83 23.73
CA GLY A 55 -5.61 -4.05 24.42
C GLY A 55 -4.43 -3.29 23.81
N CYS A 56 -4.62 -2.02 23.43
CA CYS A 56 -3.56 -1.21 22.82
C CYS A 56 -2.26 -1.22 23.66
N PRO A 57 -1.10 -1.61 23.10
CA PRO A 57 0.17 -1.62 23.85
C PRO A 57 0.66 -0.23 24.29
N LEU A 58 0.11 0.85 23.72
CA LEU A 58 0.44 2.23 24.06
C LEU A 58 -0.63 2.91 24.94
N LEU A 59 -1.50 2.13 25.59
CA LEU A 59 -2.54 2.68 26.46
C LEU A 59 -1.92 3.54 27.58
N GLY A 60 -2.46 4.75 27.76
CA GLY A 60 -1.96 5.78 28.67
C GLY A 60 -0.73 6.55 28.18
N GLN A 61 -0.15 6.19 27.03
CA GLN A 61 1.12 6.75 26.53
C GLN A 61 1.02 7.29 25.10
N CYS A 62 -0.03 6.92 24.36
CA CYS A 62 -0.23 7.33 22.98
C CYS A 62 -0.83 8.74 22.90
N GLU A 63 -0.15 9.65 22.20
CA GLU A 63 -0.65 11.02 21.93
C GLU A 63 -2.00 11.04 21.20
N HIS A 64 -2.34 9.96 20.50
CA HIS A 64 -3.59 9.81 19.74
C HIS A 64 -4.70 9.10 20.51
N GLU A 65 -4.49 8.72 21.77
CA GLU A 65 -5.48 7.97 22.53
C GLU A 65 -6.81 8.73 22.69
N ALA A 66 -6.71 10.03 23.00
CA ALA A 66 -7.87 10.90 23.17
C ALA A 66 -8.76 10.97 21.92
N ASP A 67 -8.17 10.79 20.73
CA ASP A 67 -8.92 10.75 19.46
C ASP A 67 -9.88 9.56 19.38
N PHE A 68 -9.73 8.53 20.23
CA PHE A 68 -10.58 7.33 20.22
C PHE A 68 -11.48 7.19 21.45
N ALA A 69 -11.51 8.19 22.34
CA ALA A 69 -12.47 8.22 23.44
C ALA A 69 -13.94 8.25 22.93
N PRO A 70 -14.90 7.68 23.67
CA PRO A 70 -16.31 7.63 23.25
C PRO A 70 -16.93 9.00 22.97
N ASP A 71 -16.56 10.01 23.77
CA ASP A 71 -17.15 11.35 23.72
C ASP A 71 -16.24 12.40 23.07
N SER A 72 -15.10 11.99 22.49
CA SER A 72 -14.26 12.98 21.85
C SER A 72 -15.00 13.57 20.65
N ASN A 73 -15.04 14.90 20.55
CA ASN A 73 -15.59 15.60 19.39
C ASN A 73 -14.43 16.19 18.60
N THR A 74 -13.78 15.34 17.80
CA THR A 74 -12.62 15.73 17.00
C THR A 74 -13.09 16.28 15.65
N ARG A 75 -12.63 17.48 15.27
CA ARG A 75 -12.79 18.01 13.90
C ARG A 75 -12.12 17.13 12.84
N THR A 76 -11.20 16.26 13.25
CA THR A 76 -10.41 15.40 12.36
C THR A 76 -11.09 14.05 12.14
N PRO A 77 -11.16 13.54 10.90
CA PRO A 77 -11.68 12.20 10.62
C PRO A 77 -10.84 11.10 11.30
N ARG A 78 -11.52 10.17 11.98
CA ARG A 78 -10.92 8.98 12.62
C ARG A 78 -10.83 7.76 11.71
N SER A 79 -11.43 7.83 10.53
CA SER A 79 -11.39 6.76 9.54
C SER A 79 -9.95 6.43 9.13
N ASN A 80 -9.72 5.18 8.71
CA ASN A 80 -8.40 4.70 8.28
C ASN A 80 -7.30 4.84 9.35
N ARG A 81 -7.67 4.70 10.63
CA ARG A 81 -6.72 4.67 11.78
C ARG A 81 -6.62 3.32 12.47
N LYS A 82 -7.72 2.57 12.48
CA LYS A 82 -7.81 1.22 13.02
C LYS A 82 -8.33 0.28 11.94
N PHE A 83 -7.80 -0.93 11.92
CA PHE A 83 -8.01 -1.89 10.86
C PHE A 83 -8.22 -3.28 11.45
N ARG A 84 -8.87 -4.16 10.71
CA ARG A 84 -8.83 -5.60 10.95
C ARG A 84 -8.08 -6.27 9.82
N ARG A 85 -7.51 -7.43 10.10
CA ARG A 85 -7.00 -8.30 9.04
C ARG A 85 -8.16 -8.77 8.17
N ALA A 86 -8.00 -8.65 6.86
CA ALA A 86 -8.95 -9.16 5.89
C ALA A 86 -8.63 -10.63 5.55
N PRO A 87 -9.55 -11.39 4.92
CA PRO A 87 -9.28 -12.78 4.52
C PRO A 87 -7.99 -12.96 3.70
N LYS A 88 -7.75 -12.11 2.69
CA LYS A 88 -6.49 -12.14 1.92
C LYS A 88 -5.25 -11.87 2.80
N GLY A 89 -5.40 -11.08 3.86
CA GLY A 89 -4.36 -10.85 4.85
C GLY A 89 -4.05 -12.10 5.67
N ALA A 90 -5.04 -12.93 5.98
CA ALA A 90 -4.82 -14.22 6.63
C ALA A 90 -4.13 -15.21 5.67
N ASP A 91 -4.50 -15.23 4.40
CA ASP A 91 -3.84 -16.04 3.38
C ASP A 91 -2.35 -15.66 3.24
N VAL A 92 -2.04 -14.36 3.17
CA VAL A 92 -0.64 -13.87 3.12
C VAL A 92 0.11 -14.16 4.42
N ALA A 93 -0.56 -14.11 5.57
CA ALA A 93 0.06 -14.49 6.84
C ALA A 93 0.53 -15.96 6.81
N ALA A 94 -0.22 -16.84 6.14
CA ALA A 94 0.15 -18.23 5.92
C ALA A 94 1.20 -18.41 4.81
N ASP A 95 1.11 -17.64 3.73
CA ASP A 95 2.03 -17.71 2.59
C ASP A 95 2.36 -16.32 2.02
N ALA A 96 3.57 -15.83 2.32
CA ALA A 96 4.06 -14.55 1.83
C ALA A 96 4.23 -14.49 0.30
N ALA A 97 4.33 -15.63 -0.40
CA ALA A 97 4.49 -15.63 -1.86
C ALA A 97 3.27 -15.05 -2.59
N LEU A 98 2.10 -15.07 -1.95
CA LEU A 98 0.88 -14.45 -2.47
C LEU A 98 1.00 -12.93 -2.65
N LEU A 99 1.94 -12.26 -1.96
CA LEU A 99 2.17 -10.82 -2.12
C LEU A 99 2.61 -10.45 -3.54
N ASP A 100 3.38 -11.29 -4.23
CA ASP A 100 3.80 -11.03 -5.62
C ASP A 100 2.59 -10.93 -6.54
N ARG A 101 1.67 -11.90 -6.43
CA ARG A 101 0.41 -11.91 -7.18
C ARG A 101 -0.46 -10.71 -6.84
N LEU A 102 -0.69 -10.45 -5.56
CA LEU A 102 -1.54 -9.33 -5.11
C LEU A 102 -0.97 -7.97 -5.51
N ALA A 103 0.36 -7.81 -5.46
CA ALA A 103 1.01 -6.62 -5.96
C ALA A 103 0.78 -6.45 -7.47
N SER A 104 0.70 -7.54 -8.25
CA SER A 104 0.55 -7.48 -9.71
C SER A 104 -0.86 -7.14 -10.15
N GLU A 105 -1.85 -7.53 -9.34
CA GLU A 105 -3.27 -7.20 -9.53
C GLU A 105 -3.61 -5.80 -9.00
N HIS A 106 -2.72 -5.18 -8.23
CA HIS A 106 -2.95 -3.85 -7.69
C HIS A 106 -2.99 -2.80 -8.80
N ARG A 107 -3.90 -1.83 -8.71
CA ARG A 107 -4.05 -0.74 -9.70
C ARG A 107 -2.76 0.02 -10.02
N LEU A 108 -1.83 0.11 -9.06
CA LEU A 108 -0.54 0.77 -9.26
C LEU A 108 0.44 -0.04 -10.13
N ALA A 109 0.24 -1.34 -10.25
CA ALA A 109 1.15 -2.21 -10.97
C ALA A 109 1.19 -1.85 -12.46
N ALA A 110 0.01 -1.66 -13.08
CA ALA A 110 -0.10 -1.24 -14.47
C ALA A 110 0.52 0.13 -14.73
N LEU A 111 0.35 1.08 -13.80
CA LEU A 111 0.93 2.41 -13.90
C LEU A 111 2.47 2.36 -13.82
N VAL A 112 3.00 1.62 -12.85
CA VAL A 112 4.45 1.45 -12.66
C VAL A 112 5.06 0.73 -13.87
N ALA A 113 4.45 -0.35 -14.35
CA ALA A 113 4.89 -1.06 -15.54
C ALA A 113 4.84 -0.18 -16.80
N GLY A 114 3.76 0.60 -16.96
CA GLY A 114 3.60 1.53 -18.07
C GLY A 114 4.68 2.61 -18.15
N ALA A 115 5.06 3.16 -16.99
CA ALA A 115 6.16 4.12 -16.87
C ALA A 115 7.53 3.48 -17.13
N LEU A 116 7.70 2.20 -16.78
CA LEU A 116 8.93 1.44 -16.95
C LEU A 116 9.08 0.75 -18.32
N ARG A 117 8.23 1.06 -19.31
CA ARG A 117 8.30 0.45 -20.66
C ARG A 117 9.67 0.61 -21.33
N GLY A 118 10.40 1.69 -21.06
CA GLY A 118 11.76 1.90 -21.54
C GLY A 118 12.86 1.22 -20.70
N GLY A 119 12.49 0.37 -19.75
CA GLY A 119 13.39 -0.29 -18.78
C GLY A 119 13.81 0.58 -17.60
N LYS A 120 13.62 1.90 -17.67
CA LYS A 120 13.88 2.85 -16.58
C LYS A 120 12.85 3.97 -16.54
N ALA A 121 12.59 4.51 -15.35
CA ALA A 121 11.74 5.67 -15.13
C ALA A 121 12.23 6.49 -13.93
N SER A 122 12.08 7.81 -13.99
CA SER A 122 12.32 8.64 -12.81
C SER A 122 11.10 8.67 -11.88
N VAL A 123 11.31 8.99 -10.60
CA VAL A 123 10.20 9.22 -9.65
C VAL A 123 9.29 10.38 -10.10
N PHE A 124 9.82 11.35 -10.86
CA PHE A 124 9.04 12.44 -11.45
C PHE A 124 8.14 11.95 -12.58
N THR A 125 8.65 11.05 -13.43
CA THR A 125 7.87 10.40 -14.49
C THR A 125 6.69 9.61 -13.91
N LEU A 126 6.93 8.88 -12.82
CA LEU A 126 5.86 8.16 -12.12
C LEU A 126 4.84 9.11 -11.47
N ALA A 127 5.31 10.19 -10.85
CA ALA A 127 4.42 11.19 -10.26
C ALA A 127 3.55 11.89 -11.33
N GLN A 128 4.12 12.18 -12.50
CA GLN A 128 3.38 12.72 -13.64
C GLN A 128 2.33 11.73 -14.15
N ALA A 129 2.70 10.46 -14.36
CA ALA A 129 1.75 9.43 -14.79
C ALA A 129 0.58 9.26 -13.80
N LEU A 130 0.85 9.39 -12.49
CA LEU A 130 -0.18 9.38 -11.46
C LEU A 130 -1.15 10.56 -11.59
N LEU A 131 -0.61 11.76 -11.80
CA LEU A 131 -1.41 12.97 -12.00
C LEU A 131 -2.28 12.87 -13.25
N GLU A 132 -1.74 12.36 -14.36
CA GLU A 132 -2.49 12.15 -15.60
C GLU A 132 -3.63 11.15 -15.42
N ALA A 133 -3.41 10.07 -14.65
CA ALA A 133 -4.46 9.11 -14.33
C ALA A 133 -5.57 9.71 -13.46
N ASP A 134 -5.21 10.48 -12.42
CA ASP A 134 -6.18 11.19 -11.57
C ASP A 134 -6.99 12.22 -12.40
N LEU A 135 -6.34 12.97 -13.29
CA LEU A 135 -7.02 13.94 -14.17
C LEU A 135 -8.02 13.27 -15.10
N ALA A 136 -7.64 12.16 -15.74
CA ALA A 136 -8.54 11.41 -16.62
C ALA A 136 -9.78 10.89 -15.88
N GLN A 137 -9.63 10.49 -14.61
CA GLN A 137 -10.77 10.07 -13.78
C GLN A 137 -11.72 11.23 -13.47
N VAL A 138 -11.18 12.41 -13.17
CA VAL A 138 -11.99 13.62 -12.94
C VAL A 138 -12.74 14.02 -14.22
N GLU A 139 -12.07 14.00 -15.38
CA GLU A 139 -12.67 14.31 -16.68
C GLU A 139 -13.79 13.33 -17.06
N ALA A 140 -13.66 12.06 -16.69
CA ALA A 140 -14.69 11.04 -16.88
C ALA A 140 -15.89 11.18 -15.92
N GLY A 141 -15.93 12.23 -15.07
CA GLY A 141 -16.98 12.45 -14.08
C GLY A 141 -16.89 11.53 -12.86
N GLY A 142 -15.72 10.98 -12.58
CA GLY A 142 -15.44 10.16 -11.39
C GLY A 142 -15.27 10.99 -10.11
N GLU A 143 -15.09 10.29 -8.98
CA GLU A 143 -14.76 10.92 -7.69
C GLU A 143 -13.52 11.82 -7.78
N THR A 144 -13.57 12.96 -7.09
CA THR A 144 -12.49 13.98 -7.03
C THR A 144 -11.42 13.69 -5.98
N ALA A 145 -11.58 12.62 -5.19
CA ALA A 145 -10.53 12.17 -4.29
C ALA A 145 -9.40 11.55 -5.12
N PRO A 146 -8.12 11.90 -4.86
CA PRO A 146 -7.01 11.32 -5.61
C PRO A 146 -7.08 9.81 -5.46
N ALA A 147 -7.02 9.10 -6.60
CA ALA A 147 -7.14 7.66 -6.60
C ALA A 147 -6.03 7.08 -5.74
N VAL A 148 -4.81 7.61 -5.88
CA VAL A 148 -3.63 7.17 -5.13
C VAL A 148 -2.93 8.35 -4.46
N ARG A 149 -2.50 8.16 -3.20
CA ARG A 149 -1.67 9.16 -2.51
C ARG A 149 -0.18 8.95 -2.82
N ARG A 150 0.61 10.03 -2.91
CA ARG A 150 2.09 9.94 -3.07
C ARG A 150 2.76 9.00 -2.06
N ARG A 151 2.29 8.99 -0.82
CA ARG A 151 2.78 8.09 0.24
C ARG A 151 2.48 6.61 -0.06
N GLU A 152 1.30 6.32 -0.61
CA GLU A 152 0.89 4.98 -1.04
C GLU A 152 1.72 4.51 -2.24
N LEU A 153 1.95 5.38 -3.23
CA LEU A 153 2.87 5.09 -4.34
C LEU A 153 4.27 4.78 -3.82
N GLY A 154 4.83 5.62 -2.94
CA GLY A 154 6.15 5.38 -2.35
C GLY A 154 6.23 4.03 -1.62
N ALA A 155 5.21 3.68 -0.84
CA ALA A 155 5.13 2.39 -0.16
C ALA A 155 5.03 1.23 -1.17
N PHE A 156 4.23 1.37 -2.23
CA PHE A 156 4.10 0.36 -3.28
C PHE A 156 5.42 0.15 -4.03
N LEU A 157 6.14 1.22 -4.37
CA LEU A 157 7.46 1.14 -5.01
C LEU A 157 8.48 0.39 -4.15
N ARG A 158 8.43 0.59 -2.83
CA ARG A 158 9.27 -0.18 -1.89
C ARG A 158 8.88 -1.66 -1.82
N LEU A 159 7.58 -1.96 -1.88
CA LEU A 159 7.11 -3.35 -1.95
C LEU A 159 7.61 -4.03 -3.23
N VAL A 160 7.44 -3.42 -4.40
CA VAL A 160 7.87 -4.03 -5.66
C VAL A 160 9.39 -4.08 -5.83
N GLU A 161 10.13 -3.17 -5.19
CA GLU A 161 11.59 -3.30 -5.03
C GLU A 161 11.94 -4.54 -4.20
N ALA A 162 11.29 -4.73 -3.06
CA ALA A 162 11.53 -5.88 -2.20
C ALA A 162 11.10 -7.22 -2.81
N LEU A 163 10.10 -7.20 -3.71
CA LEU A 163 9.71 -8.34 -4.54
C LEU A 163 10.66 -8.57 -5.74
N GLY A 164 11.66 -7.70 -5.92
CA GLY A 164 12.68 -7.85 -6.98
C GLY A 164 12.21 -7.45 -8.37
N TRP A 165 11.13 -6.67 -8.50
CA TRP A 165 10.64 -6.23 -9.80
C TRP A 165 11.44 -5.06 -10.36
N VAL A 166 11.85 -4.18 -9.44
CA VAL A 166 12.55 -2.94 -9.75
C VAL A 166 13.73 -2.75 -8.81
N GLN A 167 14.64 -1.88 -9.17
CA GLN A 167 15.72 -1.42 -8.33
C GLN A 167 15.79 0.10 -8.35
N PHE A 168 15.92 0.72 -7.18
CA PHE A 168 16.22 2.14 -7.11
C PHE A 168 17.70 2.41 -7.43
N GLU A 169 17.94 3.42 -8.25
CA GLU A 169 19.25 3.96 -8.64
C GLU A 169 19.30 5.47 -8.29
N ASP A 170 20.47 6.10 -8.48
CA ASP A 170 20.65 7.56 -8.38
C ASP A 170 20.12 8.17 -7.06
N GLY A 171 20.43 7.53 -5.93
CA GLY A 171 19.97 8.00 -4.61
C GLY A 171 18.45 7.88 -4.40
N GLY A 172 17.77 7.05 -5.19
CA GLY A 172 16.32 6.84 -5.11
C GLY A 172 15.50 7.66 -6.10
N LEU A 173 16.14 8.35 -7.05
CA LEU A 173 15.46 9.19 -8.04
C LEU A 173 15.05 8.45 -9.30
N THR A 174 15.71 7.32 -9.59
CA THR A 174 15.46 6.50 -10.77
C THR A 174 15.08 5.09 -10.36
N LEU A 175 14.14 4.48 -11.07
CA LEU A 175 13.85 3.06 -10.98
C LEU A 175 14.24 2.36 -12.27
N ARG A 176 14.90 1.22 -12.14
CA ARG A 176 15.20 0.29 -13.23
C ARG A 176 14.35 -0.96 -13.09
N ALA A 177 13.73 -1.40 -14.17
CA ALA A 177 13.04 -2.69 -14.22
C ALA A 177 14.06 -3.83 -14.20
N LEU A 178 13.84 -4.81 -13.33
CA LEU A 178 14.59 -6.08 -13.27
C LEU A 178 13.74 -7.22 -13.83
N ARG A 179 12.46 -7.25 -13.42
CA ARG A 179 11.44 -8.25 -13.76
C ARG A 179 10.08 -7.55 -13.68
N LEU A 180 9.29 -7.60 -14.74
CA LEU A 180 7.88 -7.27 -14.66
C LEU A 180 7.08 -8.58 -14.67
N PRO A 181 6.06 -8.75 -13.81
CA PRO A 181 5.14 -9.87 -13.91
C PRO A 181 4.58 -10.01 -15.33
N GLU A 182 4.41 -11.24 -15.84
CA GLU A 182 3.83 -11.52 -17.16
C GLU A 182 2.57 -10.68 -17.50
N PRO A 183 1.56 -10.52 -16.62
CA PRO A 183 0.38 -9.71 -16.93
C PRO A 183 0.68 -8.21 -17.13
N LEU A 184 1.90 -7.75 -16.78
CA LEU A 184 2.35 -6.37 -16.87
C LEU A 184 3.43 -6.16 -17.95
N MET A 185 3.89 -7.23 -18.60
CA MET A 185 4.81 -7.11 -19.73
C MET A 185 4.08 -6.49 -20.92
N PRO A 186 4.70 -5.56 -21.68
CA PRO A 186 4.16 -5.16 -22.97
C PRO A 186 4.01 -6.41 -23.86
N PRO A 187 2.99 -6.48 -24.73
CA PRO A 187 2.86 -7.59 -25.66
C PRO A 187 4.19 -7.72 -26.42
N ALA A 188 4.70 -8.95 -26.53
CA ALA A 188 5.84 -9.20 -27.41
C ALA A 188 5.48 -8.64 -28.78
N GLY A 189 6.18 -7.57 -29.19
CA GLY A 189 6.03 -7.05 -30.54
C GLY A 189 6.27 -8.18 -31.54
N PRO A 190 5.70 -8.10 -32.75
CA PRO A 190 5.97 -9.12 -33.76
C PRO A 190 7.48 -9.28 -33.87
N SER A 191 7.99 -10.49 -33.59
CA SER A 191 9.38 -10.81 -33.88
C SER A 191 9.61 -10.50 -35.35
N GLU A 192 10.41 -9.48 -35.63
CA GLU A 192 11.04 -9.32 -36.93
C GLU A 192 12.03 -10.48 -37.08
N THR A 193 11.52 -11.66 -37.40
CA THR A 193 12.30 -12.69 -38.05
C THR A 193 12.43 -12.30 -39.51
N ALA A 194 13.67 -11.96 -39.87
CA ALA A 194 14.18 -11.71 -41.20
C ALA A 194 13.89 -12.84 -42.20
#